data_AF-A0AAN4YNM0-F1
#
_entry.id   AF-A0AAN4YNM0-F1
#
_cell.length_a   1.000
_cell.length_b   1.000
_cell.length_c   1.000
_cell.angle_alpha   90.00
_cell.angle_beta   90.00
_cell.angle_gamma   90.00
#
_symmetry.space_group_name_H-M   'P 1'
#
loop_
_entity.id
_entity.type
_entity.pdbx_description
1 polymer ?
#
loop_
_entity_poly.entity_id
_entity_poly.type
_entity_poly.pdbx_seq_one_letter_code
_entity_poly.pdbx_strand_id
1 'polypeptide(L)'
;MRGIVALSFLSVALGVTADLTESNLHKYPKALALENSFNPIKEAYWTGYPHHRRTPFSVSPDGKSAYVAYLDASETDIHVQQVDVDTFQSTGTSVTVSGGKEGL
;
A
#
# COMPACT_ATOMS: atom_id res chain seq x y z
N MET A 1 24.52 59.71 14.27
CA MET A 1 24.31 58.24 14.20
C MET A 1 22.98 57.94 14.87
N ARG A 2 21.77 58.02 14.30
CA ARG A 2 21.27 57.74 12.94
C ARG A 2 21.72 56.38 12.41
N GLY A 3 20.93 55.34 12.74
CA GLY A 3 20.58 54.32 11.74
C GLY A 3 21.20 52.93 11.84
N ILE A 4 21.49 52.36 13.02
CA ILE A 4 21.96 50.96 13.09
C ILE A 4 21.35 50.21 14.28
N VAL A 5 20.03 50.26 14.50
CA VAL A 5 19.41 49.45 15.57
C VAL A 5 18.13 48.70 15.12
N ALA A 6 17.68 48.83 13.88
CA ALA A 6 16.31 48.42 13.53
C ALA A 6 16.13 47.35 12.44
N LEU A 7 17.16 46.63 11.95
CA LEU A 7 16.94 45.76 10.77
C LEU A 7 17.60 44.37 10.72
N SER A 8 18.12 43.82 11.82
CA SER A 8 18.83 42.52 11.74
C SER A 8 18.28 41.39 12.61
N PHE A 9 17.05 41.50 13.12
CA PHE A 9 16.41 40.41 13.90
C PHE A 9 15.33 39.62 13.13
N LEU A 10 15.22 39.75 11.81
CA LEU A 10 14.16 39.07 11.03
C LEU A 10 14.58 37.74 10.35
N SER A 11 15.77 37.21 10.61
CA SER A 11 16.33 36.14 9.76
C SER A 11 16.14 34.70 10.24
N VAL A 12 15.35 34.42 11.29
CA VAL A 12 15.19 33.04 11.77
C VAL A 12 13.71 32.69 11.93
N ALA A 13 12.96 32.80 10.84
CA ALA A 13 11.83 31.91 10.65
C ALA A 13 12.40 30.56 10.21
N LEU A 14 12.84 29.73 11.17
CA LEU A 14 13.07 28.32 10.91
C LEU A 14 11.70 27.75 10.55
N GLY A 15 11.43 27.64 9.26
CA GLY A 15 10.37 26.79 8.77
C GLY A 15 10.68 25.39 9.26
N VAL A 16 10.02 24.96 10.32
CA VAL A 16 9.98 23.55 10.69
C VAL A 16 9.21 22.88 9.56
N THR A 17 9.92 22.43 8.52
CA THR A 17 9.39 21.42 7.63
C THR A 17 9.17 20.21 8.51
N ALA A 18 7.91 19.83 8.74
CA ALA A 18 7.58 18.53 9.31
C ALA A 18 8.01 17.47 8.30
N ASP A 19 9.29 17.14 8.30
CA ASP A 19 9.86 16.15 7.42
C ASP A 19 9.44 14.76 7.92
N LEU A 20 9.15 13.85 6.99
CA LEU A 20 8.83 12.47 7.34
C LEU A 20 10.13 11.76 7.74
N THR A 21 10.48 11.85 9.02
CA THR A 21 11.54 11.05 9.60
C THR A 21 10.99 9.70 10.06
N GLU A 22 11.85 8.68 10.10
CA GLU A 22 11.45 7.35 10.57
C GLU A 22 10.86 7.39 12.00
N SER A 23 11.35 8.31 12.84
CA SER A 23 10.85 8.56 14.19
C SER A 23 9.43 9.12 14.26
N ASN A 24 8.94 9.75 13.20
CA ASN A 24 7.58 10.30 13.10
C ASN A 24 6.68 9.43 12.21
N LEU A 25 7.20 8.31 11.68
CA LEU A 25 6.45 7.35 10.87
C LEU A 25 5.95 6.20 11.75
N HIS A 26 4.66 6.20 12.08
CA HIS A 26 4.03 5.05 12.71
C HIS A 26 3.86 3.93 11.70
N LYS A 27 4.60 2.83 11.90
CA LYS A 27 4.46 1.61 11.11
C LYS A 27 3.41 0.72 11.76
N TYR A 28 2.39 0.31 11.01
CA TYR A 28 1.44 -0.72 11.40
C TYR A 28 1.66 -1.95 10.50
N PRO A 29 2.71 -2.75 10.70
CA PRO A 29 2.99 -3.88 9.82
C PRO A 29 2.01 -5.02 10.10
N LYS A 30 0.81 -4.92 9.53
CA LYS A 30 -0.04 -6.07 9.24
C LYS A 30 0.36 -6.56 7.86
N ALA A 31 1.29 -7.51 7.81
CA ALA A 31 1.80 -8.07 6.55
C ALA A 31 1.32 -9.51 6.39
N LEU A 32 0.88 -9.81 5.17
CA LEU A 32 0.50 -11.15 4.74
C LEU A 32 1.59 -11.69 3.80
N ALA A 33 2.18 -12.82 4.14
CA ALA A 33 3.03 -13.55 3.20
C ALA A 33 2.13 -14.24 2.16
N LEU A 34 2.40 -14.01 0.88
CA LEU A 34 1.67 -14.63 -0.23
C LEU A 34 2.33 -15.93 -0.63
N GLU A 35 1.53 -16.98 -0.86
CA GLU A 35 2.01 -18.29 -1.31
C GLU A 35 2.51 -18.24 -2.77
N ASN A 36 1.90 -17.38 -3.58
CA ASN A 36 2.25 -17.17 -4.98
C ASN A 36 2.82 -15.76 -5.17
N SER A 37 3.82 -15.65 -6.05
CA SER A 37 4.45 -14.36 -6.36
C SER A 37 3.42 -13.39 -6.94
N PHE A 38 3.44 -12.15 -6.46
CA PHE A 38 2.58 -11.06 -6.93
C PHE A 38 3.46 -9.94 -7.46
N ASN A 39 3.14 -9.45 -8.66
CA ASN A 39 3.75 -8.24 -9.19
C ASN A 39 2.81 -7.05 -8.93
N PRO A 40 3.19 -6.10 -8.05
CA PRO A 40 2.35 -4.94 -7.73
C PRO A 40 2.29 -3.91 -8.85
N ILE A 41 3.18 -3.98 -9.85
CA ILE A 41 3.28 -2.99 -10.92
C ILE A 41 3.01 -3.67 -12.26
N LYS A 42 2.12 -3.08 -13.06
CA LYS A 42 1.89 -3.41 -14.46
C LYS A 42 1.91 -2.13 -15.28
N GLU A 43 2.46 -2.17 -16.48
CA GLU A 43 2.38 -1.02 -17.38
C GLU A 43 0.94 -0.79 -17.88
N ALA A 44 0.48 0.46 -17.90
CA ALA A 44 -0.80 0.80 -18.52
C ALA A 44 -0.73 0.62 -20.03
N TYR A 45 -1.74 -0.02 -20.61
CA TYR A 45 -1.72 -0.42 -22.02
C TYR A 45 -1.65 0.77 -22.99
N TRP A 46 -2.10 1.97 -22.59
CA TRP A 46 -2.16 3.15 -23.46
C TRP A 46 -1.01 4.15 -23.26
N THR A 47 -0.35 4.16 -22.10
CA THR A 47 0.75 5.09 -21.79
C THR A 47 2.10 4.40 -21.65
N GLY A 48 2.14 3.10 -21.34
CA GLY A 48 3.36 2.39 -20.93
C GLY A 48 3.89 2.81 -19.56
N TYR A 49 3.18 3.67 -18.82
CA TYR A 49 3.61 4.07 -17.48
C TYR A 49 3.30 2.98 -16.46
N PRO A 50 4.08 2.87 -15.36
CA PRO A 50 3.80 1.93 -14.30
C PRO A 50 2.48 2.27 -13.59
N HIS A 51 1.61 1.28 -13.46
CA HIS A 51 0.33 1.34 -12.75
C HIS A 51 0.29 0.26 -11.66
N HIS A 52 -0.30 0.59 -10.52
CA HIS A 52 -0.48 -0.39 -9.45
C HIS A 52 -1.59 -1.38 -9.81
N ARG A 53 -1.27 -2.68 -9.71
CA ARG A 53 -2.27 -3.74 -9.87
C ARG A 53 -3.23 -3.71 -8.69
N ARG A 54 -4.53 -3.82 -8.99
CA ARG A 54 -5.58 -3.84 -7.95
C ARG A 54 -5.57 -5.18 -7.22
N THR A 55 -5.55 -5.12 -5.89
CA THR A 55 -5.74 -6.27 -4.99
C THR A 55 -6.97 -6.02 -4.15
N PRO A 56 -8.16 -6.51 -4.57
CA PRO A 56 -9.36 -6.32 -3.77
C PRO A 56 -9.21 -7.02 -2.41
N PHE A 57 -9.57 -6.28 -1.36
CA PHE A 57 -9.74 -6.78 -0.01
C PHE A 57 -11.21 -6.63 0.35
N SER A 58 -11.80 -7.67 0.93
CA SER A 58 -13.20 -7.66 1.37
C SER A 58 -13.31 -8.17 2.79
N VAL A 59 -14.24 -7.58 3.54
CA VAL A 59 -14.68 -8.07 4.85
C VAL A 59 -16.14 -8.44 4.71
N SER A 60 -16.50 -9.60 5.24
CA SER A 60 -17.87 -10.08 5.31
C SER A 60 -18.78 -9.09 6.07
N PRO A 61 -20.08 -9.00 5.73
CA PRO A 61 -21.00 -8.07 6.40
C PRO A 61 -21.13 -8.28 7.92
N ASP A 62 -20.87 -9.48 8.42
CA ASP A 62 -20.87 -9.80 9.85
C ASP A 62 -19.53 -9.53 10.54
N GLY A 63 -18.52 -9.10 9.78
CA GLY A 63 -17.18 -8.76 10.28
C GLY A 63 -16.32 -9.96 10.69
N LYS A 64 -16.76 -11.21 10.46
CA LYS A 64 -16.08 -12.40 11.00
C LYS A 64 -15.06 -13.02 10.06
N SER A 65 -15.05 -12.62 8.80
CA SER A 65 -14.16 -13.16 7.78
C SER A 65 -13.70 -12.06 6.84
N ALA A 66 -12.43 -12.11 6.46
CA ALA A 66 -11.85 -11.22 5.47
C ALA A 66 -11.06 -12.02 4.43
N TYR A 67 -10.98 -11.48 3.22
CA TYR A 67 -10.33 -12.12 2.09
C TYR A 67 -9.52 -11.10 1.30
N VAL A 68 -8.31 -11.50 0.93
CA VAL A 68 -7.49 -10.83 -0.08
C VAL A 68 -7.56 -11.67 -1.35
N ALA A 69 -7.82 -11.05 -2.50
CA ALA A 69 -7.65 -11.69 -3.78
C ALA A 69 -6.59 -10.95 -4.62
N TYR A 70 -5.72 -11.72 -5.29
CA TYR A 70 -4.66 -11.16 -6.13
C TYR A 70 -4.43 -12.02 -7.37
N LEU A 71 -4.19 -11.36 -8.50
CA LEU A 71 -3.72 -12.00 -9.73
C LEU A 71 -2.20 -12.18 -9.62
N ASP A 72 -1.72 -13.43 -9.70
CA ASP A 72 -0.30 -13.73 -9.55
C ASP A 72 0.57 -13.16 -10.68
N ALA A 73 1.87 -13.30 -10.50
CA ALA A 73 2.88 -12.78 -11.40
C ALA A 73 2.86 -13.44 -12.80
N SER A 74 2.23 -14.62 -12.98
CA SER A 74 2.03 -15.19 -14.31
C SER A 74 0.85 -14.57 -15.06
N GLU A 75 0.01 -13.79 -14.38
CA GLU A 75 -1.16 -13.11 -14.94
C GLU A 75 -2.23 -14.08 -15.47
N THR A 76 -2.27 -15.29 -14.92
CA THR A 76 -3.15 -16.37 -15.35
C THR A 76 -4.08 -16.85 -14.26
N ASP A 77 -3.71 -16.69 -13.00
CA ASP A 77 -4.44 -17.28 -11.89
C ASP A 77 -4.67 -16.26 -10.77
N ILE A 78 -5.89 -16.24 -10.25
CA ILE A 78 -6.26 -15.44 -9.08
C ILE A 78 -6.20 -16.34 -7.86
N HIS A 79 -5.52 -15.88 -6.82
CA HIS A 79 -5.47 -16.57 -5.54
C HIS A 79 -6.29 -15.79 -4.53
N VAL A 80 -7.18 -16.49 -3.82
CA VAL A 80 -8.04 -15.94 -2.77
C VAL A 80 -7.59 -16.49 -1.44
N GLN A 81 -7.07 -15.62 -0.58
CA GLN A 81 -6.59 -15.95 0.75
C GLN A 81 -7.55 -15.42 1.80
N GLN A 82 -8.09 -16.31 2.64
CA GLN A 82 -8.77 -15.90 3.85
C GLN A 82 -7.75 -15.39 4.87
N VAL A 83 -8.05 -14.28 5.52
CA VAL A 83 -7.23 -13.71 6.58
C VAL A 83 -8.04 -13.50 7.84
N ASP A 84 -7.35 -13.61 8.97
CA ASP A 84 -7.88 -13.24 10.27
C ASP A 84 -8.11 -11.73 10.32
N VAL A 85 -9.29 -11.32 10.79
CA VAL A 85 -9.73 -9.91 10.72
C VAL A 85 -8.97 -8.99 11.67
N ASP A 86 -8.41 -9.54 12.75
CA ASP A 86 -7.71 -8.78 13.77
C ASP A 86 -6.20 -8.72 13.49
N THR A 87 -5.61 -9.84 13.08
CA THR A 87 -4.16 -10.00 12.90
C THR A 87 -3.70 -9.89 11.45
N PHE A 88 -4.60 -10.01 10.48
CA PHE A 88 -4.31 -10.04 9.03
C PHE A 88 -3.37 -11.19 8.62
N GLN A 89 -3.34 -12.26 9.41
CA GLN A 89 -2.59 -13.47 9.08
C GLN A 89 -3.44 -14.43 8.25
N SER A 90 -2.80 -15.24 7.42
CA SER A 90 -3.48 -16.30 6.65
C SER A 90 -4.17 -17.30 7.58
N THR A 91 -5.45 -17.60 7.29
CA THR A 91 -6.22 -18.63 7.99
C THR A 91 -6.50 -19.79 7.02
N GLY A 92 -5.49 -20.61 6.74
CA GLY A 92 -5.59 -21.79 5.89
C GLY A 92 -5.06 -21.59 4.47
N THR A 93 -5.28 -22.60 3.61
CA THR A 93 -4.76 -22.64 2.24
C THR A 93 -5.53 -21.70 1.32
N SER A 94 -4.80 -21.02 0.42
CA SER A 94 -5.40 -20.19 -0.61
C SER A 94 -6.20 -21.01 -1.63
N VAL A 95 -7.24 -20.40 -2.21
CA VAL A 95 -8.01 -20.98 -3.32
C VAL A 95 -7.53 -20.38 -4.63
N THR A 96 -7.14 -21.23 -5.57
CA THR A 96 -6.77 -20.81 -6.93
C THR A 96 -7.97 -20.82 -7.86
N VAL A 97 -8.18 -19.70 -8.55
CA VAL A 97 -9.14 -19.54 -9.65
C VAL A 97 -8.36 -19.33 -10.93
N SER A 98 -8.39 -20.33 -11.80
CA SER A 98 -7.62 -20.30 -13.05
C SER A 98 -8.25 -19.49 -14.17
N GLY A 99 -7.40 -18.99 -15.07
CA GLY A 99 -7.80 -18.18 -16.21
C GLY A 99 -8.16 -16.73 -15.87
N GLY A 100 -7.82 -16.26 -14.67
CA GLY A 100 -8.01 -14.88 -14.25
C GLY A 100 -7.18 -13.91 -15.08
N LYS A 101 -7.76 -12.76 -15.42
CA LYS A 101 -7.09 -11.68 -16.15
C LYS A 101 -7.57 -10.33 -15.62
N GLU A 102 -6.69 -9.35 -15.68
CA GLU A 102 -7.08 -7.96 -15.40
C GLU A 102 -7.96 -7.43 -16.54
N GLY A 103 -9.04 -6.73 -16.18
CA GLY A 103 -9.88 -6.03 -17.15
C GLY A 103 -9.10 -4.88 -17.82
N LEU A 104 -9.38 -4.65 -19.11
CA LEU A 104 -8.81 -3.56 -19.89
C LEU A 104 -9.37 -2.19 -19.46
#